data_AF-A0A821G5W4-F1
#
_entry.id   AF-A0A821G5W4-F1
#
_cell.length_a   1.000
_cell.length_b   1.000
_cell.length_c   1.000
_cell.angle_alpha   90.00
_cell.angle_beta   90.00
_cell.angle_gamma   90.00
#
_symmetry.space_group_name_H-M   'P 1'
#
loop_
_entity.id
_entity.type
_entity.pdbx_description
1 polymer ?
#
loop_
_entity_poly.entity_id
_entity_poly.type
_entity_poly.pdbx_seq_one_letter_code
_entity_poly.pdbx_strand_id
1 'polypeptide(L)'
;MVNGIGDKLKAIAYVFTKYPPKTDICALLTDIKVSKVDTNSSLRSNSAFMAVLTDMIEKTEEGAFVIDPIHDNPKKLIRMLKNMKGIHYPAECFRFSMSGETRATIEKHVQRDRLGISYAMKNKDNKLMSYYLNDLKILKDLINKYDVPQIYEQSISSANESISRYCAEVKEKFNRVMTSRDGLTVDDIRDYKACVEYLQEIQLTKEHLGLSLPSPKTLMQNVAFHLDERRRTLQEEGLDSPLIEIYLDNFRMLKTSFNELETDYRSCCDEFEKHFDNLVQTAREPILKNDFKQVAEIFTKISKSSHILKNHLCEQINNKHNDIVQLLLRHLNMFLNEIDPILAKNKLNKDDINILNSHIETLRSAKENYVLRQYISTYVEMLKTIVDVGKKHSMDNMPPVYTTDLNDIYDEFIAKIIQYFDGIVLRITKRFEESDNHALENIGELVEDMNVIRTIPEVESKT
;
A
#
# COMPACT_ATOMS: atom_id res chain seq x y z
N MET A 1 -40.18 -43.22 -20.50
CA MET A 1 -41.21 -44.25 -20.73
C MET A 1 -40.71 -45.63 -20.36
N VAL A 2 -41.58 -46.51 -19.87
CA VAL A 2 -41.22 -47.86 -19.40
C VAL A 2 -41.17 -48.85 -20.56
N ASN A 3 -40.03 -49.51 -20.77
CA ASN A 3 -39.91 -50.56 -21.79
C ASN A 3 -40.73 -51.79 -21.38
N GLY A 4 -41.57 -52.32 -22.26
CA GLY A 4 -42.42 -53.48 -21.95
C GLY A 4 -43.37 -53.19 -20.79
N ILE A 5 -43.98 -52.00 -20.77
CA ILE A 5 -44.84 -51.54 -19.67
C ILE A 5 -45.97 -52.52 -19.37
N GLY A 6 -46.57 -53.16 -20.38
CA GLY A 6 -47.68 -54.11 -20.23
C GLY A 6 -47.38 -55.24 -19.25
N ASP A 7 -46.20 -55.86 -19.35
CA ASP A 7 -45.77 -56.96 -18.48
C ASP A 7 -45.47 -56.51 -17.04
N LYS A 8 -45.34 -55.20 -16.84
CA LYS A 8 -44.87 -54.57 -15.59
C LYS A 8 -45.99 -53.85 -14.85
N LEU A 9 -47.17 -53.67 -15.47
CA LEU A 9 -48.31 -53.00 -14.86
C LEU A 9 -48.70 -53.60 -13.51
N LYS A 10 -48.64 -54.94 -13.35
CA LYS A 10 -48.92 -55.62 -12.07
C LYS A 10 -48.01 -55.20 -10.92
N ALA A 11 -46.83 -54.66 -11.23
CA ALA A 11 -45.86 -54.17 -10.25
C ALA A 11 -46.00 -52.67 -9.94
N ILE A 12 -46.96 -51.97 -10.56
CA ILE A 12 -47.18 -50.53 -10.39
C ILE A 12 -48.38 -50.28 -9.49
N ALA A 13 -48.20 -49.43 -8.48
CA ALA A 13 -49.26 -48.92 -7.63
C ALA A 13 -49.53 -47.45 -7.95
N TYR A 14 -50.80 -47.06 -7.91
CA TYR A 14 -51.23 -45.67 -8.07
C TYR A 14 -51.72 -45.14 -6.74
N VAL A 15 -51.14 -44.02 -6.31
CA VAL A 15 -51.41 -43.38 -5.03
C VAL A 15 -51.72 -41.91 -5.30
N PHE A 16 -52.86 -41.44 -4.80
CA PHE A 16 -53.43 -40.14 -5.12
C PHE A 16 -53.34 -39.22 -3.91
N THR A 17 -52.54 -38.15 -4.01
CA THR A 17 -52.15 -37.33 -2.83
C THR A 17 -52.77 -35.94 -2.76
N LYS A 18 -53.49 -35.50 -3.79
CA LYS A 18 -54.04 -34.13 -3.90
C LYS A 18 -55.56 -34.10 -4.04
N TYR A 19 -56.23 -35.19 -3.68
CA TYR A 19 -57.66 -35.33 -3.87
C TYR A 19 -58.35 -35.55 -2.52
N PRO A 20 -59.53 -34.96 -2.28
CA PRO A 20 -60.35 -35.29 -1.12
C PRO A 20 -60.63 -36.81 -1.04
N PRO A 21 -60.73 -37.42 0.16
CA PRO A 21 -60.94 -38.87 0.32
C PRO A 21 -62.18 -39.44 -0.38
N LYS A 22 -63.18 -38.60 -0.70
CA LYS A 22 -64.43 -38.97 -1.36
C LYS A 22 -64.41 -38.79 -2.88
N THR A 23 -63.26 -38.42 -3.45
CA THR A 23 -63.16 -38.18 -4.89
C THR A 23 -63.25 -39.51 -5.64
N ASP A 24 -64.18 -39.62 -6.59
CA ASP A 24 -64.22 -40.74 -7.52
C ASP A 24 -63.13 -40.57 -8.58
N ILE A 25 -61.96 -41.13 -8.28
CA ILE A 25 -60.79 -41.07 -9.15
C ILE A 25 -61.01 -41.88 -10.43
N CYS A 26 -61.78 -42.97 -10.38
CA CYS A 26 -62.06 -43.80 -11.56
C CYS A 26 -62.89 -43.00 -12.59
N ALA A 27 -63.95 -42.33 -12.12
CA ALA A 27 -64.76 -41.44 -12.95
C ALA A 27 -63.92 -40.29 -13.53
N LEU A 28 -63.04 -39.68 -12.73
CA LEU A 28 -62.15 -38.61 -13.17
C LEU A 28 -61.18 -39.07 -14.28
N LEU A 29 -60.53 -40.22 -14.10
CA LEU A 29 -59.60 -40.78 -15.09
C LEU A 29 -60.33 -41.15 -16.39
N THR A 30 -61.55 -41.69 -16.28
CA THR A 30 -62.40 -42.02 -17.41
C THR A 30 -62.81 -40.76 -18.19
N ASP A 31 -63.21 -39.70 -17.49
CA ASP A 31 -63.53 -38.41 -18.12
C ASP A 31 -62.30 -37.81 -18.81
N ILE A 32 -61.11 -37.87 -18.18
CA ILE A 32 -59.85 -37.43 -18.81
C ILE A 32 -59.56 -38.23 -20.09
N LYS A 33 -59.79 -39.55 -20.06
CA LYS A 33 -59.60 -40.42 -21.23
C LYS A 33 -60.50 -39.97 -22.38
N VAL A 34 -61.80 -39.81 -22.14
CA VAL A 34 -62.77 -39.43 -23.17
C VAL A 34 -62.54 -38.00 -23.67
N SER A 35 -62.39 -37.03 -22.77
CA SER A 35 -62.36 -35.61 -23.13
C SER A 35 -61.02 -35.16 -23.72
N LYS A 36 -59.90 -35.73 -23.27
CA LYS A 36 -58.54 -35.25 -23.63
C LYS A 36 -57.69 -36.25 -24.40
N VAL A 37 -57.86 -37.55 -24.15
CA VAL A 37 -56.99 -38.58 -24.74
C VAL A 37 -57.58 -39.07 -26.05
N ASP A 38 -58.87 -39.43 -26.08
CA ASP A 38 -59.53 -39.93 -27.28
C ASP A 38 -59.67 -38.86 -28.38
N THR A 39 -59.68 -37.58 -27.98
CA THR A 39 -59.66 -36.41 -28.87
C THR A 39 -58.26 -36.02 -29.36
N ASN A 40 -57.18 -36.58 -28.79
CA ASN A 40 -55.80 -36.28 -29.15
C ASN A 40 -55.12 -37.49 -29.82
N SER A 41 -54.96 -37.43 -31.15
CA SER A 41 -54.40 -38.53 -31.95
C SER A 41 -53.02 -38.98 -31.49
N SER A 42 -52.16 -38.05 -31.02
CA SER A 42 -50.81 -38.37 -30.55
C SER A 42 -50.79 -39.12 -29.22
N LEU A 43 -51.73 -38.84 -28.31
CA LEU A 43 -51.85 -39.56 -27.05
C LEU A 43 -52.48 -40.94 -27.27
N ARG A 44 -53.53 -41.01 -28.09
CA ARG A 44 -54.22 -42.25 -28.45
C ARG A 44 -53.30 -43.25 -29.15
N SER A 45 -52.39 -42.79 -30.02
CA SER A 45 -51.42 -43.66 -30.69
C SER A 45 -50.30 -44.14 -29.77
N ASN A 46 -50.15 -43.58 -28.57
CA ASN A 46 -49.11 -43.97 -27.64
C ASN A 46 -49.53 -45.17 -26.80
N SER A 47 -49.21 -46.38 -27.28
CA SER A 47 -49.61 -47.65 -26.66
C SER A 47 -49.19 -47.78 -25.20
N ALA A 48 -48.00 -47.29 -24.82
CA ALA A 48 -47.51 -47.36 -23.45
C ALA A 48 -48.26 -46.41 -22.51
N PHE A 49 -48.63 -45.21 -23.00
CA PHE A 49 -49.45 -44.27 -22.24
C PHE A 49 -50.86 -44.82 -22.05
N MET A 50 -51.46 -45.36 -23.12
CA MET A 50 -52.78 -45.97 -23.08
C MET A 50 -52.84 -47.18 -22.14
N ALA A 51 -51.79 -48.01 -22.11
CA ALA A 51 -51.69 -49.15 -21.20
C ALA A 51 -51.67 -48.70 -19.73
N VAL A 52 -50.88 -47.67 -19.40
CA VAL A 52 -50.84 -47.12 -18.03
C VAL A 52 -52.17 -46.47 -17.64
N LEU A 53 -52.76 -45.64 -18.51
CA LEU A 53 -54.03 -44.99 -18.22
C LEU A 53 -55.16 -46.01 -18.02
N THR A 54 -55.19 -47.06 -18.83
CA THR A 54 -56.18 -48.13 -18.69
C THR A 54 -55.99 -48.90 -17.38
N ASP A 55 -54.75 -49.27 -17.04
CA ASP A 55 -54.42 -49.92 -15.77
C ASP A 55 -54.70 -49.03 -14.54
N MET A 56 -54.53 -47.70 -14.66
CA MET A 56 -54.95 -46.75 -13.63
C MET A 56 -56.46 -46.79 -13.41
N ILE A 57 -57.26 -46.77 -14.49
CA ILE A 57 -58.72 -46.84 -14.40
C ILE A 57 -59.14 -48.16 -13.75
N GLU A 58 -58.69 -49.30 -14.29
CA GLU A 58 -59.00 -50.65 -13.79
C GLU A 58 -58.70 -50.80 -12.28
N LYS A 59 -57.50 -50.37 -11.84
CA LYS A 59 -57.12 -50.46 -10.42
C LYS A 59 -57.85 -49.50 -9.49
N THR A 60 -58.60 -48.55 -10.04
CA THR A 60 -59.41 -47.60 -9.25
C THR A 60 -60.90 -47.95 -9.23
N GLU A 61 -61.35 -48.96 -9.99
CA GLU A 61 -62.76 -49.39 -10.05
C GLU A 61 -63.31 -49.84 -8.70
N GLU A 62 -62.51 -50.59 -7.93
CA GLU A 62 -62.88 -51.06 -6.58
C GLU A 62 -62.56 -50.03 -5.48
N GLY A 63 -62.09 -48.84 -5.87
CA GLY A 63 -61.73 -47.74 -4.98
C GLY A 63 -60.26 -47.33 -5.08
N ALA A 64 -60.03 -46.02 -5.16
CA ALA A 64 -58.68 -45.47 -5.28
C ALA A 64 -57.94 -45.38 -3.94
N PHE A 65 -56.63 -45.56 -3.99
CA PHE A 65 -55.76 -45.34 -2.84
C PHE A 65 -55.43 -43.85 -2.69
N VAL A 66 -56.29 -43.12 -1.99
CA VAL A 66 -56.09 -41.69 -1.66
C VAL A 66 -55.39 -41.57 -0.31
N ILE A 67 -54.36 -40.73 -0.22
CA ILE A 67 -53.61 -40.50 1.02
C ILE A 67 -53.17 -39.04 1.16
N ASP A 68 -53.30 -38.48 2.34
CA ASP A 68 -52.60 -37.26 2.73
C ASP A 68 -51.19 -37.60 3.24
N PRO A 69 -50.12 -37.26 2.50
CA PRO A 69 -48.75 -37.64 2.88
C PRO A 69 -48.26 -36.99 4.18
N ILE A 70 -48.93 -35.93 4.67
CA ILE A 70 -48.58 -35.23 5.90
C ILE A 70 -49.36 -35.78 7.09
N HIS A 71 -50.64 -36.10 6.89
CA HIS A 71 -51.58 -36.38 7.98
C HIS A 71 -52.00 -37.85 8.12
N ASP A 72 -51.91 -38.67 7.07
CA ASP A 72 -52.38 -40.05 7.10
C ASP A 72 -51.33 -41.05 7.59
N ASN A 73 -51.80 -42.16 8.16
CA ASN A 73 -50.94 -43.25 8.61
C ASN A 73 -50.44 -44.11 7.43
N PRO A 74 -49.11 -44.23 7.21
CA PRO A 74 -48.57 -44.94 6.04
C PRO A 74 -48.71 -46.46 6.11
N LYS A 75 -49.16 -47.05 7.24
CA LYS A 75 -49.24 -48.51 7.43
C LYS A 75 -50.03 -49.23 6.31
N LYS A 76 -51.14 -48.64 5.85
CA LYS A 76 -51.98 -49.24 4.81
C LYS A 76 -51.24 -49.26 3.46
N LEU A 77 -50.55 -48.16 3.13
CA LEU A 77 -49.75 -48.03 1.91
C LEU A 77 -48.56 -49.00 1.92
N ILE A 78 -47.82 -49.05 3.03
CA ILE A 78 -46.68 -49.96 3.21
C ILE A 78 -47.13 -51.42 3.09
N ARG A 79 -48.27 -51.79 3.69
CA ARG A 79 -48.80 -53.15 3.59
C ARG A 79 -49.17 -53.52 2.15
N MET A 80 -49.81 -52.61 1.43
CA MET A 80 -50.12 -52.79 0.02
C MET A 80 -48.84 -53.02 -0.81
N LEU A 81 -47.86 -52.13 -0.67
CA LEU A 81 -46.59 -52.22 -1.41
C LEU A 81 -45.80 -53.50 -1.07
N LYS A 82 -45.81 -53.96 0.19
CA LYS A 82 -45.15 -55.22 0.61
C LYS A 82 -45.72 -56.46 -0.06
N ASN A 83 -47.00 -56.45 -0.42
CA ASN A 83 -47.67 -57.58 -1.04
C ASN A 83 -47.53 -57.59 -2.57
N MET A 84 -46.90 -56.56 -3.16
CA MET A 84 -46.70 -56.45 -4.59
C MET A 84 -45.37 -57.06 -5.02
N LYS A 85 -45.37 -57.77 -6.15
CA LYS A 85 -44.14 -58.24 -6.78
C LYS A 85 -43.44 -57.06 -7.47
N GLY A 86 -42.32 -56.63 -6.91
CA GLY A 86 -41.52 -55.54 -7.47
C GLY A 86 -40.87 -55.88 -8.80
N ILE A 87 -40.48 -54.83 -9.54
CA ILE A 87 -39.62 -54.95 -10.71
C ILE A 87 -38.19 -55.21 -10.24
N HIS A 88 -37.56 -56.31 -10.69
CA HIS A 88 -36.23 -56.73 -10.22
C HIS A 88 -35.13 -55.72 -10.57
N TYR A 89 -35.16 -55.16 -11.78
CA TYR A 89 -34.21 -54.14 -12.25
C TYR A 89 -34.96 -52.87 -12.71
N PRO A 90 -35.41 -51.99 -11.79
CA PRO A 90 -36.22 -50.83 -12.15
C PRO A 90 -35.46 -49.84 -13.05
N ALA A 91 -34.15 -49.69 -12.88
CA ALA A 91 -33.32 -48.78 -13.69
C ALA A 91 -33.33 -49.14 -15.20
N GLU A 92 -33.46 -50.43 -15.54
CA GLU A 92 -33.56 -50.89 -16.94
C GLU A 92 -34.96 -50.69 -17.53
N CYS A 93 -35.95 -50.55 -16.64
CA CYS A 93 -37.35 -50.44 -17.01
C CYS A 93 -37.75 -48.99 -17.23
N PHE A 94 -37.37 -48.08 -16.33
CA PHE A 94 -37.77 -46.67 -16.39
C PHE A 94 -36.76 -45.84 -17.18
N ARG A 95 -37.18 -45.32 -18.34
CA ARG A 95 -36.42 -44.28 -19.05
C ARG A 95 -36.94 -42.90 -18.66
N PHE A 96 -36.01 -41.98 -18.39
CA PHE A 96 -36.31 -40.56 -18.31
C PHE A 96 -37.03 -40.10 -19.58
N SER A 97 -38.16 -39.42 -19.43
CA SER A 97 -38.88 -38.80 -20.53
C SER A 97 -39.47 -37.47 -20.08
N MET A 98 -39.48 -36.50 -20.99
CA MET A 98 -39.93 -35.14 -20.75
C MET A 98 -40.70 -34.68 -21.98
N SER A 99 -41.81 -33.96 -21.80
CA SER A 99 -42.56 -33.39 -22.92
C SER A 99 -41.77 -32.26 -23.58
N GLY A 100 -42.12 -31.92 -24.83
CA GLY A 100 -41.52 -30.78 -25.52
C GLY A 100 -41.75 -29.46 -24.79
N GLU A 101 -42.93 -29.27 -24.20
CA GLU A 101 -43.28 -28.08 -23.41
C GLU A 101 -42.42 -27.94 -22.15
N THR A 102 -42.24 -29.04 -21.41
CA THR A 102 -41.37 -29.04 -20.22
C THR A 102 -39.93 -28.76 -20.60
N ARG A 103 -39.45 -29.35 -21.71
CA ARG A 103 -38.10 -29.08 -22.24
C ARG A 103 -37.92 -27.60 -22.59
N ALA A 104 -38.84 -27.01 -23.35
CA ALA A 104 -38.78 -25.60 -23.73
C ALA A 104 -38.82 -24.67 -22.50
N THR A 105 -39.55 -25.07 -21.45
CA THR A 105 -39.59 -24.31 -20.18
C THR A 105 -38.25 -24.36 -19.44
N ILE A 106 -37.61 -25.53 -19.39
CA ILE A 106 -36.28 -25.69 -18.80
C ILE A 106 -35.25 -24.89 -19.60
N GLU A 107 -35.28 -24.96 -20.93
CA GLU A 107 -34.39 -24.17 -21.79
C GLU A 107 -34.54 -22.67 -21.51
N LYS A 108 -35.77 -22.16 -21.43
CA LYS A 108 -36.02 -20.75 -21.07
C LYS A 108 -35.47 -20.39 -19.70
N HIS A 109 -35.65 -21.25 -18.70
CA HIS A 109 -35.14 -21.04 -17.35
C HIS A 109 -33.61 -20.97 -17.33
N VAL A 110 -32.95 -21.95 -17.97
CA VAL A 110 -31.49 -22.00 -18.08
C VAL A 110 -30.95 -20.76 -18.81
N GLN A 111 -31.60 -20.31 -19.88
CA GLN A 111 -31.22 -19.09 -20.60
C GLN A 111 -31.37 -17.83 -19.74
N ARG A 112 -32.47 -17.73 -18.99
CA ARG A 112 -32.70 -16.64 -18.04
C ARG A 112 -31.57 -16.56 -17.02
N ASP A 113 -31.22 -17.68 -16.40
CA ASP A 113 -30.19 -17.68 -15.34
C ASP A 113 -28.81 -17.40 -15.91
N ARG A 114 -28.49 -17.94 -17.09
CA ARG A 114 -27.24 -17.62 -17.80
C ARG A 114 -27.10 -16.12 -18.08
N LEU A 115 -28.18 -15.48 -18.55
CA LEU A 115 -28.21 -14.03 -18.77
C LEU A 115 -28.14 -13.26 -17.44
N GLY A 116 -28.80 -13.76 -16.41
CA GLY A 116 -28.75 -13.22 -15.05
C GLY A 116 -27.34 -13.21 -14.46
N ILE A 117 -26.60 -14.30 -14.62
CA ILE A 117 -25.18 -14.41 -14.23
C ILE A 117 -24.35 -13.39 -15.01
N SER A 118 -24.52 -13.31 -16.34
CA SER A 118 -23.81 -12.32 -17.17
C SER A 118 -24.08 -10.88 -16.72
N TYR A 119 -25.33 -10.56 -16.42
CA TYR A 119 -25.72 -9.25 -15.90
C TYR A 119 -25.11 -8.97 -14.53
N ALA A 120 -25.17 -9.92 -13.60
CA ALA A 120 -24.61 -9.79 -12.26
C ALA A 120 -23.09 -9.56 -12.31
N MET A 121 -22.37 -10.29 -13.17
CA MET A 121 -20.92 -10.12 -13.38
C MET A 121 -20.57 -8.70 -13.85
N LYS A 122 -21.30 -8.17 -14.84
CA LYS A 122 -21.05 -6.81 -15.36
C LYS A 122 -21.22 -5.74 -14.29
N ASN A 123 -22.14 -5.96 -13.36
CA ASN A 123 -22.44 -5.02 -12.27
C ASN A 123 -21.70 -5.36 -10.96
N LYS A 124 -20.81 -6.36 -10.96
CA LYS A 124 -20.10 -6.86 -9.78
C LYS A 124 -21.05 -7.25 -8.62
N ASP A 125 -22.27 -7.68 -8.93
CA ASP A 125 -23.25 -8.12 -7.94
C ASP A 125 -23.05 -9.60 -7.59
N ASN A 126 -22.18 -9.84 -6.62
CA ASN A 126 -21.80 -11.18 -6.19
C ASN A 126 -22.98 -11.99 -5.62
N LYS A 127 -23.93 -11.31 -4.95
CA LYS A 127 -25.10 -11.97 -4.35
C LYS A 127 -26.06 -12.45 -5.44
N LEU A 128 -26.33 -11.60 -6.43
CA LEU A 128 -27.17 -11.96 -7.56
C LEU A 128 -26.53 -13.04 -8.44
N MET A 129 -25.22 -12.98 -8.64
CA MET A 129 -24.48 -14.05 -9.32
C MET A 129 -24.60 -15.38 -8.58
N SER A 130 -24.40 -15.38 -7.26
CA SER A 130 -24.56 -16.55 -6.40
C SER A 130 -25.97 -17.14 -6.47
N TYR A 131 -26.99 -16.28 -6.46
CA TYR A 131 -28.39 -16.68 -6.57
C TYR A 131 -28.64 -17.49 -7.86
N TYR A 132 -28.25 -16.96 -9.03
CA TYR A 132 -28.44 -17.67 -10.30
C TYR A 132 -27.57 -18.91 -10.45
N LEU A 133 -26.34 -18.91 -9.90
CA LEU A 133 -25.48 -20.11 -9.88
C LEU A 133 -26.09 -21.22 -9.01
N ASN A 134 -26.71 -20.87 -7.88
CA ASN A 134 -27.43 -21.82 -7.03
C ASN A 134 -28.67 -22.38 -7.74
N ASP A 135 -29.47 -21.54 -8.38
CA ASP A 135 -30.65 -21.98 -9.15
C ASP A 135 -30.25 -22.95 -10.26
N LEU A 136 -29.20 -22.64 -11.03
CA LEU A 136 -28.67 -23.55 -12.05
C LEU A 136 -28.08 -24.84 -11.47
N LYS A 137 -27.43 -24.79 -10.31
CA LYS A 137 -26.90 -25.98 -9.63
C LYS A 137 -28.02 -26.92 -9.20
N ILE A 138 -29.06 -26.37 -8.56
CA ILE A 138 -30.26 -27.14 -8.18
C ILE A 138 -30.88 -27.79 -9.42
N LEU A 139 -31.01 -27.04 -10.52
CA LEU A 139 -31.56 -27.56 -11.76
C LEU A 139 -30.68 -28.66 -12.39
N LYS A 140 -29.35 -28.48 -12.40
CA LYS A 140 -28.37 -29.48 -12.84
C LYS A 140 -28.48 -30.77 -12.04
N ASP A 141 -28.59 -30.67 -10.71
CA ASP A 141 -28.66 -31.81 -9.81
C ASP A 141 -29.98 -32.58 -9.99
N LEU A 142 -31.08 -31.88 -10.28
CA LEU A 142 -32.39 -32.48 -10.58
C LEU A 142 -32.47 -33.08 -12.00
N ILE A 143 -31.84 -32.41 -12.97
CA ILE A 143 -31.90 -32.72 -14.40
C ILE A 143 -30.48 -32.84 -14.94
N ASN A 144 -29.85 -33.98 -14.67
CA ASN A 144 -28.52 -34.31 -15.20
C ASN A 144 -28.56 -34.72 -16.69
N LYS A 145 -29.28 -33.94 -17.52
CA LYS A 145 -29.51 -34.16 -18.96
C LYS A 145 -29.76 -32.82 -19.66
N TYR A 146 -29.76 -32.81 -21.01
CA TYR A 146 -30.17 -31.68 -21.85
C TYR A 146 -29.37 -30.39 -21.63
N ASP A 147 -28.06 -30.46 -21.85
CA ASP A 147 -27.09 -29.35 -21.80
C ASP A 147 -27.05 -28.53 -20.50
N VAL A 148 -27.93 -28.78 -19.52
CA VAL A 148 -27.95 -28.09 -18.21
C VAL A 148 -26.61 -28.20 -17.49
N PRO A 149 -25.98 -29.40 -17.38
CA PRO A 149 -24.64 -29.48 -16.79
C PRO A 149 -23.61 -28.66 -17.56
N GLN A 150 -23.64 -28.72 -18.89
CA GLN A 150 -22.70 -27.97 -19.74
C GLN A 150 -22.87 -26.46 -19.57
N ILE A 151 -24.10 -25.95 -19.51
CA ILE A 151 -24.38 -24.52 -19.35
C ILE A 151 -23.97 -24.05 -17.96
N TYR A 152 -24.17 -24.87 -16.92
CA TYR A 152 -23.68 -24.56 -15.58
C TYR A 152 -22.15 -24.44 -15.56
N GLU A 153 -21.42 -25.44 -16.10
CA GLU A 153 -19.95 -25.39 -16.15
C GLU A 153 -19.46 -24.21 -17.00
N GLN A 154 -20.06 -23.94 -18.16
CA GLN A 154 -19.73 -22.78 -19.01
C GLN A 154 -19.95 -21.44 -18.28
N SER A 155 -20.99 -21.35 -17.44
CA SER A 155 -21.28 -20.16 -16.66
C SER A 155 -20.22 -19.93 -15.57
N ILE A 156 -19.76 -21.01 -14.91
CA ILE A 156 -18.63 -20.95 -13.96
C ILE A 156 -17.34 -20.52 -14.67
N SER A 157 -17.00 -21.16 -15.79
CA SER A 157 -15.80 -20.80 -16.56
C SER A 157 -15.83 -19.34 -16.99
N SER A 158 -16.96 -18.86 -17.51
CA SER A 158 -17.12 -17.46 -17.92
C SER A 158 -16.96 -16.49 -16.75
N ALA A 159 -17.47 -16.86 -15.57
CA ALA A 159 -17.31 -16.06 -14.35
C ALA A 159 -15.85 -16.01 -13.89
N ASN A 160 -15.18 -17.16 -13.84
CA ASN A 160 -13.77 -17.23 -13.49
C ASN A 160 -12.89 -16.43 -14.44
N GLU A 161 -13.14 -16.51 -15.75
CA GLU A 161 -12.42 -15.73 -16.77
C GLU A 161 -12.66 -14.23 -16.61
N SER A 162 -13.91 -13.80 -16.39
CA SER A 162 -14.25 -12.38 -16.23
C SER A 162 -13.60 -11.79 -14.98
N ILE A 163 -13.65 -12.51 -13.85
CA ILE A 163 -13.03 -12.07 -12.59
C ILE A 163 -11.51 -12.02 -12.75
N SER A 164 -10.91 -13.05 -13.34
CA SER A 164 -9.45 -13.12 -13.53
C SER A 164 -8.96 -12.01 -14.45
N ARG A 165 -9.70 -11.70 -15.53
CA ARG A 165 -9.39 -10.61 -16.44
C ARG A 165 -9.41 -9.26 -15.73
N TYR A 166 -10.49 -8.96 -14.99
CA TYR A 166 -10.59 -7.73 -14.21
C TYR A 166 -9.42 -7.58 -13.22
N CYS A 167 -9.08 -8.64 -12.48
CA CYS A 167 -7.98 -8.61 -11.53
C CYS A 167 -6.63 -8.40 -12.22
N ALA A 168 -6.42 -9.03 -13.38
CA ALA A 168 -5.20 -8.87 -14.17
C ALA A 168 -5.06 -7.44 -14.69
N GLU A 169 -6.13 -6.84 -15.22
CA GLU A 169 -6.14 -5.45 -15.72
C GLU A 169 -5.83 -4.44 -14.60
N VAL A 170 -6.47 -4.58 -13.43
CA VAL A 170 -6.21 -3.71 -12.27
C VAL A 170 -4.77 -3.88 -11.78
N LYS A 171 -4.28 -5.13 -11.70
CA LYS A 171 -2.91 -5.43 -11.29
C LYS A 171 -1.89 -4.85 -12.26
N GLU A 172 -2.09 -5.01 -13.56
CA GLU A 172 -1.17 -4.49 -14.57
C GLU A 172 -1.12 -2.96 -14.56
N LYS A 173 -2.29 -2.31 -14.47
CA LYS A 173 -2.38 -0.85 -14.32
C LYS A 173 -1.60 -0.39 -13.08
N PHE A 174 -1.85 -1.02 -11.94
CA PHE A 174 -1.16 -0.69 -10.69
C PHE A 174 0.36 -0.87 -10.79
N ASN A 175 0.82 -1.99 -11.33
CA ASN A 175 2.24 -2.29 -11.48
C ASN A 175 2.95 -1.28 -12.40
N ARG A 176 2.28 -0.84 -13.47
CA ARG A 176 2.81 0.20 -14.36
C ARG A 176 2.97 1.55 -13.64
N VAL A 177 2.02 1.92 -12.78
CA VAL A 177 2.10 3.18 -12.03
C VAL A 177 3.16 3.07 -10.92
N MET A 178 3.26 1.92 -10.26
CA MET A 178 4.28 1.64 -9.23
C MET A 178 5.72 1.75 -9.72
N THR A 179 5.97 1.57 -11.01
CA THR A 179 7.30 1.74 -11.63
C THR A 179 7.49 3.11 -12.28
N SER A 180 6.44 3.92 -12.35
CA SER A 180 6.51 5.27 -12.90
C SER A 180 7.28 6.25 -12.01
N ARG A 181 7.69 7.38 -12.59
CA ARG A 181 8.28 8.51 -11.85
C ARG A 181 7.23 9.44 -11.25
N ASP A 182 6.00 9.40 -11.74
CA ASP A 182 4.93 10.30 -11.31
C ASP A 182 4.29 9.86 -9.98
N GLY A 183 4.50 8.60 -9.58
CA GLY A 183 3.97 8.04 -8.34
C GLY A 183 2.52 7.57 -8.46
N LEU A 184 1.99 7.06 -7.34
CA LEU A 184 0.60 6.59 -7.24
C LEU A 184 -0.35 7.77 -7.06
N THR A 185 -1.50 7.70 -7.72
CA THR A 185 -2.62 8.58 -7.41
C THR A 185 -3.58 7.93 -6.41
N VAL A 186 -4.44 8.74 -5.81
CA VAL A 186 -5.52 8.25 -4.93
C VAL A 186 -6.46 7.30 -5.69
N ASP A 187 -6.69 7.56 -6.98
CA ASP A 187 -7.57 6.74 -7.81
C ASP A 187 -6.95 5.36 -8.11
N ASP A 188 -5.62 5.28 -8.32
CA ASP A 188 -4.94 3.99 -8.51
C ASP A 188 -5.07 3.08 -7.28
N ILE A 189 -4.93 3.67 -6.09
CA ILE A 189 -5.08 2.94 -4.83
C ILE A 189 -6.54 2.55 -4.60
N ARG A 190 -7.49 3.43 -4.92
CA ARG A 190 -8.92 3.14 -4.82
C ARG A 190 -9.30 1.97 -5.73
N ASP A 191 -8.86 1.97 -6.98
CA ASP A 191 -9.11 0.90 -7.94
C ASP A 191 -8.53 -0.43 -7.45
N TYR A 192 -7.29 -0.42 -6.97
CA TYR A 192 -6.63 -1.63 -6.45
C TYR A 192 -7.34 -2.17 -5.20
N LYS A 193 -7.66 -1.29 -4.24
CA LYS A 193 -8.40 -1.65 -3.03
C LYS A 193 -9.79 -2.22 -3.34
N ALA A 194 -10.52 -1.59 -4.26
CA ALA A 194 -11.82 -2.10 -4.70
C ALA A 194 -11.70 -3.50 -5.33
N CYS A 195 -10.61 -3.81 -6.02
CA CYS A 195 -10.33 -5.15 -6.52
C CYS A 195 -10.05 -6.16 -5.40
N VAL A 196 -9.29 -5.78 -4.37
CA VAL A 196 -9.03 -6.63 -3.19
C VAL A 196 -10.34 -6.94 -2.46
N GLU A 197 -11.15 -5.91 -2.19
CA GLU A 197 -12.45 -6.04 -1.51
C GLU A 197 -13.42 -6.89 -2.34
N TYR A 198 -13.49 -6.68 -3.66
CA TYR A 198 -14.29 -7.49 -4.57
C TYR A 198 -13.94 -8.98 -4.50
N LEU A 199 -12.65 -9.32 -4.45
CA LEU A 199 -12.21 -10.72 -4.29
C LEU A 199 -12.54 -11.29 -2.90
N GLN A 200 -12.47 -10.47 -1.85
CA GLN A 200 -12.88 -10.89 -0.51
C GLN A 200 -14.37 -11.23 -0.45
N GLU A 201 -15.22 -10.44 -1.14
CA GLU A 201 -16.64 -10.71 -1.24
C GLU A 201 -16.96 -11.94 -2.09
N ILE A 202 -16.29 -12.11 -3.23
CA ILE A 202 -16.47 -13.30 -4.09
C ILE A 202 -16.10 -14.59 -3.36
N GLN A 203 -15.20 -14.53 -2.38
CA GLN A 203 -14.83 -15.68 -1.56
C GLN A 203 -16.05 -16.36 -0.91
N LEU A 204 -17.16 -15.64 -0.71
CA LEU A 204 -18.45 -16.18 -0.22
C LEU A 204 -19.16 -17.06 -1.27
N THR A 205 -18.84 -16.90 -2.54
CA THR A 205 -19.37 -17.63 -3.71
C THR A 205 -18.47 -18.81 -4.13
N LYS A 206 -17.44 -19.11 -3.33
CA LYS A 206 -16.38 -20.07 -3.65
C LYS A 206 -16.89 -21.51 -3.84
N GLU A 207 -18.04 -21.84 -3.27
CA GLU A 207 -18.70 -23.14 -3.47
C GLU A 207 -19.01 -23.46 -4.95
N HIS A 208 -19.21 -22.42 -5.78
CA HIS A 208 -19.44 -22.60 -7.21
C HIS A 208 -18.16 -22.42 -8.02
N LEU A 209 -17.38 -21.39 -7.71
CA LEU A 209 -16.28 -20.92 -8.57
C LEU A 209 -14.98 -21.71 -8.39
N GLY A 210 -14.87 -22.50 -7.32
CA GLY A 210 -13.74 -23.38 -7.06
C GLY A 210 -12.46 -22.64 -6.60
N LEU A 211 -11.32 -23.32 -6.72
CA LEU A 211 -10.01 -22.82 -6.27
C LEU A 211 -9.27 -21.96 -7.30
N SER A 212 -9.82 -21.79 -8.50
CA SER A 212 -9.14 -21.14 -9.62
C SER A 212 -9.11 -19.61 -9.57
N LEU A 213 -9.75 -19.01 -8.57
CA LEU A 213 -9.82 -17.55 -8.45
C LEU A 213 -8.53 -16.95 -7.87
N PRO A 214 -8.13 -15.76 -8.33
CA PRO A 214 -7.10 -14.97 -7.67
C PRO A 214 -7.47 -14.73 -6.20
N SER A 215 -6.50 -14.89 -5.30
CA SER A 215 -6.74 -14.62 -3.89
C SER A 215 -6.45 -13.14 -3.57
N PRO A 216 -7.19 -12.52 -2.63
CA PRO A 216 -6.85 -11.19 -2.11
C PRO A 216 -5.40 -11.11 -1.61
N LYS A 217 -4.93 -12.21 -0.99
CA LYS A 217 -3.55 -12.35 -0.50
C LYS A 217 -2.51 -12.23 -1.62
N THR A 218 -2.80 -12.75 -2.80
CA THR A 218 -1.89 -12.67 -3.97
C THR A 218 -1.75 -11.22 -4.44
N LEU A 219 -2.81 -10.42 -4.38
CA LEU A 219 -2.73 -8.98 -4.68
C LEU A 219 -1.92 -8.23 -3.62
N MET A 220 -2.07 -8.57 -2.34
CA MET A 220 -1.25 -7.96 -1.29
C MET A 220 0.23 -8.35 -1.39
N GLN A 221 0.52 -9.60 -1.73
CA GLN A 221 1.88 -10.05 -2.04
C GLN A 221 2.51 -9.27 -3.21
N ASN A 222 1.71 -8.90 -4.21
CA ASN A 222 2.18 -8.07 -5.32
C ASN A 222 2.54 -6.64 -4.87
N VAL A 223 1.77 -6.05 -3.95
CA VAL A 223 2.11 -4.75 -3.35
C VAL A 223 3.44 -4.84 -2.60
N ALA A 224 3.56 -5.84 -1.72
CA ALA A 224 4.78 -6.06 -0.94
C ALA A 224 6.01 -6.30 -1.84
N PHE A 225 5.84 -7.08 -2.91
CA PHE A 225 6.91 -7.34 -3.89
C PHE A 225 7.42 -6.03 -4.53
N HIS A 226 6.53 -5.17 -5.02
CA HIS A 226 6.96 -3.93 -5.69
C HIS A 226 7.51 -2.89 -4.72
N LEU A 227 7.03 -2.84 -3.47
CA LEU A 227 7.63 -2.00 -2.44
C LEU A 227 9.05 -2.47 -2.11
N ASP A 228 9.26 -3.77 -1.96
CA ASP A 228 10.57 -4.36 -1.67
C ASP A 228 11.56 -4.19 -2.83
N GLU A 229 11.10 -4.41 -4.07
CA GLU A 229 11.89 -4.18 -5.29
C GLU A 229 12.34 -2.72 -5.38
N ARG A 230 11.40 -1.77 -5.23
CA ARG A 230 11.71 -0.35 -5.32
C ARG A 230 12.60 0.13 -4.18
N ARG A 231 12.43 -0.41 -2.97
CA ARG A 231 13.33 -0.17 -1.85
C ARG A 231 14.77 -0.54 -2.19
N ARG A 232 15.00 -1.75 -2.74
CA ARG A 232 16.35 -2.20 -3.12
C ARG A 232 16.99 -1.28 -4.16
N THR A 233 16.23 -0.86 -5.16
CA THR A 233 16.75 0.10 -6.15
C THR A 233 17.15 1.43 -5.51
N LEU A 234 16.36 1.93 -4.56
CA LEU A 234 16.65 3.20 -3.89
C LEU A 234 17.77 3.12 -2.85
N GLN A 235 18.10 1.94 -2.33
CA GLN A 235 19.28 1.75 -1.47
C GLN A 235 20.59 2.02 -2.23
N GLU A 236 20.61 1.78 -3.54
CA GLU A 236 21.77 2.05 -4.40
C GLU A 236 21.83 3.52 -4.86
N GLU A 237 20.72 4.27 -4.73
CA GLU A 237 20.66 5.69 -5.05
C GLU A 237 21.15 6.56 -3.88
N GLY A 238 21.59 7.79 -4.20
CA GLY A 238 21.90 8.80 -3.18
C GLY A 238 20.63 9.28 -2.47
N LEU A 239 20.75 9.62 -1.17
CA LEU A 239 19.65 10.17 -0.36
C LEU A 239 19.08 11.50 -0.91
N ASP A 240 19.82 12.17 -1.79
CA ASP A 240 19.40 13.39 -2.47
C ASP A 240 18.56 13.11 -3.73
N SER A 241 18.19 11.85 -4.01
CA SER A 241 17.31 11.47 -5.11
C SER A 241 15.83 11.79 -4.80
N PRO A 242 15.12 12.53 -5.67
CA PRO A 242 13.69 12.80 -5.48
C PRO A 242 12.82 11.54 -5.57
N LEU A 243 13.36 10.43 -6.11
CA LEU A 243 12.62 9.16 -6.20
C LEU A 243 12.35 8.54 -4.82
N ILE A 244 13.14 8.90 -3.80
CA ILE A 244 12.94 8.47 -2.42
C ILE A 244 11.66 9.09 -1.85
N GLU A 245 11.43 10.39 -2.06
CA GLU A 245 10.20 11.07 -1.62
C GLU A 245 8.97 10.42 -2.27
N ILE A 246 8.99 10.26 -3.60
CA ILE A 246 7.90 9.62 -4.35
C ILE A 246 7.62 8.21 -3.81
N TYR A 247 8.66 7.42 -3.52
CA TYR A 247 8.49 6.09 -2.98
C TYR A 247 7.87 6.09 -1.57
N LEU A 248 8.37 6.95 -0.66
CA LEU A 248 7.85 7.05 0.69
C LEU A 248 6.42 7.60 0.72
N ASP A 249 6.09 8.52 -0.18
CA ASP A 249 4.72 9.02 -0.38
C ASP A 249 3.79 7.92 -0.88
N ASN A 250 4.19 7.15 -1.89
CA ASN A 250 3.44 5.99 -2.38
C ASN A 250 3.19 4.98 -1.26
N PHE A 251 4.22 4.66 -0.47
CA PHE A 251 4.13 3.74 0.65
C PHE A 251 3.18 4.30 1.72
N ARG A 252 3.26 5.59 2.05
CA ARG A 252 2.35 6.26 2.98
C ARG A 252 0.90 6.21 2.49
N MET A 253 0.66 6.40 1.20
CA MET A 253 -0.70 6.29 0.64
C MET A 253 -1.21 4.86 0.70
N LEU A 254 -0.37 3.87 0.38
CA LEU A 254 -0.71 2.45 0.46
C LEU A 254 -1.01 2.01 1.89
N LYS A 255 -0.19 2.40 2.87
CA LYS A 255 -0.41 2.04 4.28
C LYS A 255 -1.73 2.60 4.83
N THR A 256 -2.16 3.76 4.32
CA THR A 256 -3.45 4.38 4.68
C THR A 256 -4.64 3.54 4.19
N SER A 257 -4.46 2.81 3.08
CA SER A 257 -5.49 1.93 2.51
C SER A 257 -5.38 0.48 2.99
N PHE A 258 -4.16 0.04 3.33
CA PHE A 258 -3.80 -1.31 3.75
C PHE A 258 -2.97 -1.25 5.04
N ASN A 259 -3.64 -1.23 6.19
CA ASN A 259 -3.00 -1.04 7.50
C ASN A 259 -1.94 -2.10 7.85
N GLU A 260 -1.99 -3.28 7.23
CA GLU A 260 -0.99 -4.34 7.37
C GLU A 260 0.43 -3.90 6.94
N LEU A 261 0.53 -2.83 6.15
CA LEU A 261 1.80 -2.26 5.68
C LEU A 261 2.44 -1.26 6.66
N GLU A 262 1.80 -0.94 7.79
CA GLU A 262 2.30 0.08 8.73
C GLU A 262 3.68 -0.28 9.31
N THR A 263 3.89 -1.54 9.68
CA THR A 263 5.17 -2.01 10.21
C THR A 263 6.28 -1.93 9.17
N ASP A 264 5.98 -2.33 7.93
CA ASP A 264 6.96 -2.30 6.84
C ASP A 264 7.33 -0.85 6.47
N TYR A 265 6.34 0.06 6.47
CA TYR A 265 6.58 1.48 6.26
C TYR A 265 7.53 2.06 7.32
N ARG A 266 7.26 1.79 8.61
CA ARG A 266 8.14 2.26 9.70
C ARG A 266 9.55 1.71 9.58
N SER A 267 9.68 0.41 9.32
CA SER A 267 10.99 -0.21 9.11
C SER A 267 11.76 0.45 7.96
N CYS A 268 11.05 0.89 6.91
CA CYS A 268 11.68 1.58 5.78
C CYS A 268 12.09 3.02 6.15
N CYS A 269 11.27 3.74 6.92
CA CYS A 269 11.61 5.05 7.45
C CYS A 269 12.86 4.98 8.34
N ASP A 270 12.93 4.02 9.27
CA ASP A 270 14.07 3.82 10.16
C ASP A 270 15.37 3.54 9.39
N GLU A 271 15.27 2.87 8.24
CA GLU A 271 16.39 2.57 7.38
C GLU A 271 16.94 3.83 6.69
N PHE A 272 16.07 4.65 6.10
CA PHE A 272 16.46 5.94 5.53
C PHE A 272 16.98 6.90 6.60
N GLU A 273 16.44 6.86 7.82
CA GLU A 273 16.98 7.61 8.95
C GLU A 273 18.42 7.19 9.25
N LYS A 274 18.72 5.89 9.33
CA LYS A 274 20.10 5.40 9.52
C LYS A 274 21.04 5.82 8.40
N HIS A 275 20.56 5.80 7.16
CA HIS A 275 21.37 6.28 6.03
C HIS A 275 21.66 7.78 6.16
N PHE A 276 20.67 8.57 6.56
CA PHE A 276 20.83 10.00 6.81
C PHE A 276 21.83 10.26 7.95
N ASP A 277 21.78 9.45 9.02
CA ASP A 277 22.71 9.54 10.14
C ASP A 277 24.15 9.28 9.71
N ASN A 278 24.36 8.27 8.87
CA ASN A 278 25.66 7.98 8.30
C ASN A 278 26.16 9.16 7.46
N LEU A 279 25.30 9.76 6.63
CA LEU A 279 25.63 10.95 5.84
C LEU A 279 26.05 12.12 6.75
N VAL A 280 25.29 12.41 7.79
CA VAL A 280 25.62 13.45 8.78
C VAL A 280 26.96 13.15 9.47
N GLN A 281 27.20 11.89 9.83
CA GLN A 281 28.44 11.49 10.47
C GLN A 281 29.66 11.68 9.57
N THR A 282 29.52 11.50 8.25
CA THR A 282 30.62 11.71 7.29
C THR A 282 31.12 13.17 7.25
N ALA A 283 30.32 14.14 7.69
CA ALA A 283 30.71 15.54 7.73
C ALA A 283 31.70 15.87 8.87
N ARG A 284 31.77 15.06 9.93
CA ARG A 284 32.54 15.41 11.14
C ARG A 284 34.04 15.50 10.88
N GLU A 285 34.61 14.54 10.16
CA GLU A 285 36.05 14.50 9.89
C GLU A 285 36.50 15.67 8.97
N PRO A 286 35.81 15.96 7.85
CA PRO A 286 36.11 17.13 7.03
C PRO A 286 36.04 18.47 7.79
N ILE A 287 35.07 18.62 8.71
CA ILE A 287 34.97 19.81 9.57
C ILE A 287 36.24 19.96 10.41
N LEU A 288 36.65 18.90 11.12
CA LEU A 288 37.82 18.93 12.00
C LEU A 288 39.15 19.12 11.24
N LYS A 289 39.20 18.70 9.96
CA LYS A 289 40.35 18.86 9.06
C LYS A 289 40.37 20.18 8.30
N ASN A 290 39.36 21.04 8.49
CA ASN A 290 39.18 22.29 7.75
C ASN A 290 39.07 22.09 6.21
N ASP A 291 38.57 20.93 5.75
CA ASP A 291 38.30 20.69 4.32
C ASP A 291 36.93 21.25 3.94
N PHE A 292 36.85 22.58 3.85
CA PHE A 292 35.58 23.28 3.61
C PHE A 292 34.95 22.95 2.26
N LYS A 293 35.73 22.50 1.28
CA LYS A 293 35.18 22.03 0.00
C LYS A 293 34.35 20.77 0.23
N GLN A 294 34.91 19.78 0.92
CA GLN A 294 34.20 18.54 1.23
C GLN A 294 33.03 18.79 2.19
N VAL A 295 33.17 19.69 3.17
CA VAL A 295 32.07 20.09 4.05
C VAL A 295 30.90 20.67 3.24
N ALA A 296 31.17 21.58 2.30
CA ALA A 296 30.12 22.19 1.46
C ALA A 296 29.38 21.15 0.61
N GLU A 297 30.10 20.18 0.04
CA GLU A 297 29.51 19.08 -0.73
C GLU A 297 28.58 18.22 0.13
N ILE A 298 29.01 17.84 1.33
CA ILE A 298 28.20 17.03 2.26
C ILE A 298 27.00 17.82 2.78
N PHE A 299 27.17 19.09 3.15
CA PHE A 299 26.07 19.95 3.61
C PHE A 299 25.00 20.16 2.54
N THR A 300 25.41 20.28 1.27
CA THR A 300 24.47 20.33 0.15
C THR A 300 23.65 19.03 0.05
N LYS A 301 24.29 17.87 0.21
CA LYS A 301 23.59 16.57 0.23
C LYS A 301 22.65 16.43 1.42
N ILE A 302 23.09 16.82 2.62
CA ILE A 302 22.28 16.84 3.83
C ILE A 302 21.04 17.71 3.60
N SER A 303 21.21 18.94 3.10
CA SER A 303 20.09 19.85 2.80
C SER A 303 19.03 19.23 1.89
N LYS A 304 19.46 18.66 0.76
CA LYS A 304 18.55 18.02 -0.21
C LYS A 304 17.86 16.81 0.40
N SER A 305 18.61 15.95 1.08
CA SER A 305 18.08 14.76 1.75
C SER A 305 17.08 15.13 2.85
N SER A 306 17.38 16.17 3.63
CA SER A 306 16.47 16.69 4.66
C SER A 306 15.17 17.20 4.07
N HIS A 307 15.21 17.86 2.91
CA HIS A 307 14.01 18.29 2.21
C HIS A 307 13.14 17.10 1.77
N ILE A 308 13.74 16.11 1.10
CA ILE A 308 13.10 14.88 0.61
C ILE A 308 12.45 14.09 1.74
N LEU A 309 13.12 13.98 2.89
CA LEU A 309 12.67 13.14 4.00
C LEU A 309 11.81 13.88 5.03
N LYS A 310 11.65 15.21 4.93
CA LYS A 310 10.96 16.06 5.92
C LYS A 310 9.56 15.57 6.24
N ASN A 311 8.81 15.16 5.23
CA ASN A 311 7.42 14.73 5.37
C ASN A 311 7.25 13.34 6.01
N HIS A 312 8.36 12.63 6.24
CA HIS A 312 8.38 11.26 6.77
C HIS A 312 9.10 11.14 8.12
N LEU A 313 10.15 11.94 8.35
CA LEU A 313 11.03 11.84 9.54
C LEU A 313 11.14 13.14 10.35
N CYS A 314 10.64 14.26 9.80
CA CYS A 314 10.55 15.62 10.37
C CYS A 314 11.55 15.99 11.50
N GLU A 315 11.18 15.81 12.77
CA GLU A 315 11.95 16.31 13.92
C GLU A 315 13.34 15.67 14.04
N GLN A 316 13.46 14.38 13.77
CA GLN A 316 14.74 13.66 13.94
C GLN A 316 15.79 14.18 12.96
N ILE A 317 15.40 14.43 11.71
CA ILE A 317 16.29 14.94 10.68
C ILE A 317 16.71 16.37 10.95
N ASN A 318 15.75 17.23 11.35
CA ASN A 318 16.05 18.64 11.64
C ASN A 318 17.04 18.77 12.80
N ASN A 319 16.89 17.96 13.85
CA ASN A 319 17.82 17.97 14.99
C ASN A 319 19.23 17.57 14.56
N LYS A 320 19.38 16.47 13.80
CA LYS A 320 20.69 15.99 13.34
C LYS A 320 21.36 16.95 12.35
N HIS A 321 20.57 17.56 11.47
CA HIS A 321 21.01 18.63 10.57
C HIS A 321 21.47 19.85 11.38
N ASN A 322 20.75 20.25 12.41
CA ASN A 322 21.17 21.33 13.29
C ASN A 322 22.46 21.00 14.04
N ASP A 323 22.58 19.81 14.62
CA ASP A 323 23.74 19.41 15.41
C ASP A 323 25.04 19.47 14.60
N ILE A 324 25.02 19.08 13.32
CA ILE A 324 26.22 19.12 12.49
C ILE A 324 26.58 20.52 12.03
N VAL A 325 25.59 21.40 11.81
CA VAL A 325 25.86 22.81 11.52
C VAL A 325 26.41 23.52 12.75
N GLN A 326 25.83 23.26 13.93
CA GLN A 326 26.33 23.77 15.21
C GLN A 326 27.74 23.24 15.51
N LEU A 327 28.07 22.01 15.12
CA LEU A 327 29.44 21.50 15.22
C LEU A 327 30.43 22.34 14.41
N LEU A 328 30.12 22.67 13.15
CA LEU A 328 30.96 23.52 12.32
C LEU A 328 31.09 24.92 12.94
N LEU A 329 29.98 25.56 13.31
CA LEU A 329 30.01 26.91 13.88
C LEU A 329 30.82 26.94 15.18
N ARG A 330 30.65 25.94 16.06
CA ARG A 330 31.44 25.82 17.28
C ARG A 330 32.93 25.63 16.96
N HIS A 331 33.27 24.78 16.00
CA HIS A 331 34.66 24.56 15.57
C HIS A 331 35.31 25.85 15.07
N LEU A 332 34.61 26.65 14.26
CA LEU A 332 35.12 27.93 13.79
C LEU A 332 35.23 28.98 14.91
N ASN A 333 34.27 29.01 15.84
CA ASN A 333 34.32 29.88 17.02
C ASN A 333 35.44 29.49 18.00
N MET A 334 35.94 28.26 17.98
CA MET A 334 37.11 27.89 18.81
C MET A 334 38.33 28.73 18.45
N PHE A 335 38.53 29.06 17.17
CA PHE A 335 39.63 29.93 16.74
C PHE A 335 39.54 31.32 17.39
N LEU A 336 38.34 31.87 17.61
CA LEU A 336 38.15 33.15 18.31
C LEU A 336 38.57 33.10 19.78
N ASN A 337 38.39 31.95 20.43
CA ASN A 337 38.73 31.76 21.84
C ASN A 337 40.21 31.42 22.02
N GLU A 338 40.80 30.68 21.07
CA GLU A 338 42.22 30.28 21.11
C GLU A 338 43.19 31.44 20.90
N ILE A 339 42.75 32.54 20.27
CA ILE A 339 43.58 33.74 20.10
C ILE A 339 43.63 34.63 21.33
N ASP A 340 42.65 34.59 22.23
CA ASP A 340 42.61 35.49 23.39
C ASP A 340 43.87 35.38 24.29
N PRO A 341 44.39 34.17 24.62
CA PRO A 341 45.64 34.04 25.37
C PRO A 341 46.86 34.54 24.60
N ILE A 342 46.85 34.48 23.26
CA ILE A 342 47.93 34.97 22.40
C ILE A 342 47.94 36.49 22.42
N LEU A 343 46.78 37.11 22.20
CA LEU A 343 46.61 38.56 22.18
C LEU A 343 46.69 39.18 23.58
N ALA A 344 46.62 38.40 24.66
CA ALA A 344 46.92 38.87 26.02
C ALA A 344 48.43 39.06 26.27
N LYS A 345 49.30 38.51 25.40
CA LYS A 345 50.76 38.61 25.58
C LYS A 345 51.27 40.02 25.33
N ASN A 346 52.24 40.42 26.14
CA ASN A 346 52.92 41.70 25.95
C ASN A 346 53.76 41.75 24.67
N LYS A 347 54.22 40.59 24.19
CA LYS A 347 55.04 40.40 22.99
C LYS A 347 54.64 39.11 22.30
N LEU A 348 54.53 39.13 20.98
CA LEU A 348 54.29 37.93 20.18
C LEU A 348 55.62 37.29 19.80
N ASN A 349 55.69 35.96 19.87
CA ASN A 349 56.82 35.24 19.29
C ASN A 349 56.47 34.74 17.89
N LYS A 350 57.46 34.19 17.18
CA LYS A 350 57.27 33.66 15.83
C LYS A 350 56.20 32.57 15.75
N ASP A 351 56.06 31.75 16.78
CA ASP A 351 55.07 30.67 16.83
C ASP A 351 53.66 31.24 17.01
N ASP A 352 53.49 32.28 17.84
CA ASP A 352 52.23 33.01 18.02
C ASP A 352 51.73 33.61 16.69
N ILE A 353 52.63 34.23 15.94
CA ILE A 353 52.36 34.78 14.61
C ILE A 353 51.95 33.68 13.62
N ASN A 354 52.66 32.55 13.63
CA ASN A 354 52.33 31.42 12.77
C ASN A 354 50.94 30.85 13.10
N ILE A 355 50.56 30.79 14.39
CA ILE A 355 49.23 30.36 14.82
C ILE A 355 48.16 31.35 14.32
N LEU A 356 48.37 32.65 14.51
CA LEU A 356 47.44 33.69 14.01
C LEU A 356 47.23 33.57 12.50
N ASN A 357 48.30 33.50 11.72
CA ASN A 357 48.21 33.36 10.27
C ASN A 357 47.49 32.07 9.87
N SER A 358 47.79 30.94 10.52
CA SER A 358 47.11 29.66 10.25
C SER A 358 45.59 29.74 10.51
N HIS A 359 45.18 30.39 11.59
CA HIS A 359 43.76 30.60 11.91
C HIS A 359 43.09 31.55 10.91
N ILE A 360 43.77 32.63 10.50
CA ILE A 360 43.25 33.56 9.48
C ILE A 360 43.04 32.84 8.16
N GLU A 361 44.02 32.08 7.67
CA GLU A 361 43.88 31.33 6.42
C GLU A 361 42.72 30.33 6.48
N THR A 362 42.56 29.66 7.63
CA THR A 362 41.45 28.73 7.85
C THR A 362 40.09 29.44 7.79
N LEU A 363 39.91 30.52 8.56
CA LEU A 363 38.66 31.28 8.58
C LEU A 363 38.39 31.96 7.23
N ARG A 364 39.43 32.47 6.56
CA ARG A 364 39.33 33.05 5.21
C ARG A 364 38.86 32.00 4.21
N SER A 365 39.46 30.80 4.22
CA SER A 365 39.05 29.68 3.36
C SER A 365 37.59 29.28 3.55
N ALA A 366 37.11 29.26 4.81
CA ALA A 366 35.68 29.02 5.10
C ALA A 366 34.78 30.13 4.55
N LYS A 367 35.15 31.40 4.75
CA LYS A 367 34.40 32.60 4.29
C LYS A 367 34.37 32.73 2.75
N GLU A 368 35.46 32.39 2.08
CA GLU A 368 35.58 32.46 0.62
C GLU A 368 34.88 31.31 -0.09
N ASN A 369 34.60 30.21 0.60
CA ASN A 369 33.78 29.13 0.07
C ASN A 369 32.34 29.58 -0.11
N TYR A 370 32.00 30.01 -1.33
CA TYR A 370 30.69 30.54 -1.69
C TYR A 370 29.52 29.61 -1.30
N VAL A 371 29.66 28.31 -1.56
CA VAL A 371 28.59 27.32 -1.30
C VAL A 371 28.36 27.17 0.20
N LEU A 372 29.44 27.02 0.97
CA LEU A 372 29.35 26.92 2.42
C LEU A 372 28.77 28.19 3.04
N ARG A 373 29.25 29.36 2.60
CA ARG A 373 28.76 30.67 3.06
C ARG A 373 27.28 30.85 2.78
N GLN A 374 26.83 30.60 1.55
CA GLN A 374 25.42 30.73 1.19
C GLN A 374 24.55 29.80 2.05
N TYR A 375 25.00 28.56 2.24
CA TYR A 375 24.31 27.58 3.06
C TYR A 375 24.19 28.01 4.53
N ILE A 376 25.30 28.42 5.16
CA ILE A 376 25.31 28.82 6.58
C ILE A 376 24.50 30.09 6.78
N SER A 377 24.61 31.08 5.90
CA SER A 377 23.82 32.32 5.96
C SER A 377 22.32 32.02 5.92
N THR A 378 21.88 31.18 4.96
CA THR A 378 20.46 30.75 4.86
C THR A 378 20.00 30.01 6.13
N TYR A 379 20.85 29.15 6.66
CA TYR A 379 20.55 28.38 7.87
C TYR A 379 20.44 29.26 9.12
N VAL A 380 21.36 30.20 9.28
CA VAL A 380 21.37 31.16 10.39
C VAL A 380 20.14 32.09 10.34
N GLU A 381 19.73 32.56 9.16
CA GLU A 381 18.49 33.33 8.99
C GLU A 381 17.25 32.54 9.42
N MET A 382 17.19 31.26 9.04
CA MET A 382 16.12 30.35 9.48
C MET A 382 16.10 30.22 11.00
N LEU A 383 17.26 30.00 11.63
CA LEU A 383 17.37 29.90 13.09
C LEU A 383 16.98 31.19 13.80
N LYS A 384 17.43 32.35 13.32
CA LYS A 384 17.04 33.66 13.88
C LYS A 384 15.53 33.83 13.84
N THR A 385 14.89 33.48 12.73
CA THR A 385 13.43 33.51 12.60
C THR A 385 12.73 32.58 13.60
N ILE A 386 13.23 31.35 13.77
CA ILE A 386 12.68 30.37 14.74
C ILE A 386 12.86 30.86 16.18
N VAL A 387 14.03 31.39 16.52
CA VAL A 387 14.33 31.91 17.87
C VAL A 387 13.48 33.14 18.18
N ASP A 388 13.26 34.04 17.22
CA ASP A 388 12.42 35.23 17.41
C ASP A 388 10.93 34.88 17.56
N VAL A 389 10.47 33.78 16.94
CA VAL A 389 9.13 33.21 17.17
C VAL A 389 9.07 32.43 18.51
N GLY A 390 10.16 31.75 18.86
CA GLY A 390 10.30 30.86 20.03
C GLY A 390 10.55 31.56 21.36
N LYS A 391 11.06 32.80 21.36
CA LYS A 391 11.21 33.67 22.55
C LYS A 391 9.89 33.96 23.30
N LYS A 392 8.75 33.41 22.86
CA LYS A 392 7.53 33.37 23.64
C LYS A 392 7.48 32.26 24.70
N HIS A 393 8.22 31.15 24.59
CA HIS A 393 8.20 30.04 25.58
C HIS A 393 9.63 29.57 25.93
N SER A 394 9.87 29.39 27.24
CA SER A 394 11.16 29.17 27.94
C SER A 394 12.27 28.37 27.23
N MET A 395 13.49 28.92 27.19
CA MET A 395 14.71 28.29 26.65
C MET A 395 15.88 28.25 27.67
N ASP A 396 15.63 28.03 28.95
CA ASP A 396 16.68 28.12 29.98
C ASP A 396 17.64 26.91 30.06
N ASN A 397 17.46 25.85 29.25
CA ASN A 397 18.26 24.61 29.36
C ASN A 397 18.88 24.11 28.03
N MET A 398 18.94 24.92 26.98
CA MET A 398 19.55 24.51 25.70
C MET A 398 21.03 24.95 25.65
N PRO A 399 21.96 24.10 25.12
CA PRO A 399 23.33 24.54 24.86
C PRO A 399 23.37 25.81 23.99
N PRO A 400 24.43 26.63 24.09
CA PRO A 400 24.53 27.88 23.33
C PRO A 400 24.39 27.61 21.84
N VAL A 401 23.32 28.16 21.25
CA VAL A 401 23.06 28.07 19.81
C VAL A 401 23.85 29.18 19.14
N TYR A 402 24.83 28.81 18.33
CA TYR A 402 25.59 29.77 17.53
C TYR A 402 24.69 30.28 16.40
N THR A 403 24.47 31.59 16.37
CA THR A 403 23.67 32.30 15.35
C THR A 403 24.52 33.32 14.57
N THR A 404 25.84 33.22 14.72
CA THR A 404 26.86 34.05 14.08
C THR A 404 27.17 33.46 12.71
N ASP A 405 27.10 34.27 11.65
CA ASP A 405 27.45 33.84 10.29
C ASP A 405 28.98 33.69 10.15
N LEU A 406 29.44 33.03 9.09
CA LEU A 406 30.87 32.90 8.77
C LEU A 406 31.55 34.26 8.60
N ASN A 407 30.86 35.24 8.01
CA ASN A 407 31.37 36.59 7.86
C ASN A 407 31.58 37.24 9.24
N ASP A 408 30.59 37.12 10.12
CA ASP A 408 30.64 37.68 11.47
C ASP A 408 31.78 37.06 12.29
N ILE A 409 31.97 35.74 12.23
CA ILE A 409 33.07 35.03 12.92
C ILE A 409 34.43 35.53 12.42
N TYR A 410 34.59 35.64 11.10
CA TYR A 410 35.85 36.13 10.51
C TYR A 410 36.11 37.61 10.86
N ASP A 411 35.08 38.46 10.76
CA ASP A 411 35.22 39.89 11.00
C ASP A 411 35.50 40.17 12.50
N GLU A 412 34.91 39.39 13.41
CA GLU A 412 35.23 39.42 14.85
C GLU A 412 36.68 39.01 15.12
N PHE A 413 37.17 37.97 14.43
CA PHE A 413 38.55 37.52 14.56
C PHE A 413 39.53 38.62 14.15
N ILE A 414 39.29 39.28 13.00
CA ILE A 414 40.11 40.40 12.52
C ILE A 414 40.02 41.60 13.47
N ALA A 415 38.82 41.88 14.02
CA ALA A 415 38.63 42.98 14.97
C ALA A 415 39.47 42.80 16.25
N LYS A 416 39.56 41.57 16.79
CA LYS A 416 40.43 41.28 17.95
C LYS A 416 41.91 41.55 17.66
N ILE A 417 42.38 41.21 16.46
CA ILE A 417 43.78 41.49 16.04
C ILE A 417 44.03 43.00 15.91
N ILE A 418 43.10 43.74 15.32
CA ILE A 418 43.20 45.21 15.21
C ILE A 418 43.23 45.85 16.60
N GLN A 419 42.36 45.39 17.51
CA GLN A 419 42.35 45.90 18.89
C GLN A 419 43.69 45.65 19.59
N TYR A 420 44.33 44.50 19.36
CA TYR A 420 45.67 44.24 19.87
C TYR A 420 46.71 45.19 19.28
N PHE A 421 46.65 45.44 17.96
CA PHE A 421 47.53 46.38 17.25
C PHE A 421 47.40 47.81 17.82
N ASP A 422 46.19 48.31 18.01
CA ASP A 422 45.93 49.61 18.64
C ASP A 422 46.47 49.65 20.08
N GLY A 423 46.35 48.54 20.80
CA GLY A 423 46.95 48.35 22.12
C GLY A 423 48.49 48.42 22.11
N ILE A 424 49.16 48.00 21.03
CA ILE A 424 50.61 48.21 20.85
C ILE A 424 50.92 49.70 20.69
N VAL A 425 50.17 50.41 19.84
CA VAL A 425 50.36 51.85 19.60
C VAL A 425 50.26 52.66 20.90
N LEU A 426 49.26 52.36 21.73
CA LEU A 426 49.10 52.99 23.04
C LEU A 426 50.27 52.69 23.98
N ARG A 427 50.77 51.45 24.00
CA ARG A 427 51.94 51.06 24.80
C ARG A 427 53.22 51.78 24.36
N ILE A 428 53.43 51.94 23.06
CA ILE A 428 54.56 52.72 22.51
C ILE A 428 54.45 54.19 22.95
N THR A 429 53.27 54.80 22.78
CA THR A 429 53.01 56.20 23.14
C THR A 429 53.32 56.45 24.62
N LYS A 430 52.78 55.60 25.50
CA LYS A 430 53.02 55.68 26.94
C LYS A 430 54.51 55.55 27.31
N ARG A 431 55.25 54.66 26.64
CA ARG A 431 56.70 54.49 26.90
C ARG A 431 57.54 55.68 26.43
N PHE A 432 57.12 56.37 25.36
CA PHE A 432 57.75 57.63 24.97
C PHE A 432 57.54 58.72 26.03
N GLU A 433 56.40 58.73 26.71
CA GLU A 433 56.08 59.70 27.76
C GLU A 433 56.82 59.41 29.09
N GLU A 434 57.07 58.13 29.42
CA GLU A 434 57.61 57.71 30.72
C GLU A 434 59.15 57.82 30.87
N SER A 435 59.90 58.24 29.84
CA SER A 435 61.34 58.60 29.92
C SER A 435 62.27 57.53 30.53
N ASP A 436 62.11 56.26 30.16
CA ASP A 436 62.94 55.15 30.67
C ASP A 436 64.15 54.84 29.74
N ASN A 437 65.32 54.53 30.30
CA ASN A 437 66.56 54.30 29.55
C ASN A 437 66.50 53.03 28.66
N HIS A 438 65.56 52.13 28.91
CA HIS A 438 65.28 50.95 28.07
C HIS A 438 64.08 51.14 27.13
N ALA A 439 63.52 52.35 27.01
CA ALA A 439 62.31 52.60 26.22
C ALA A 439 62.52 52.30 24.72
N LEU A 440 63.65 52.70 24.14
CA LEU A 440 63.90 52.55 22.70
C LEU A 440 64.02 51.09 22.25
N GLU A 441 64.67 50.23 23.04
CA GLU A 441 64.83 48.81 22.73
C GLU A 441 63.48 48.08 22.81
N ASN A 442 62.71 48.34 23.87
CA ASN A 442 61.35 47.80 24.01
C ASN A 442 60.37 48.33 22.96
N ILE A 443 60.51 49.60 22.53
CA ILE A 443 59.71 50.16 21.43
C ILE A 443 60.10 49.49 20.11
N GLY A 444 61.39 49.23 19.88
CA GLY A 444 61.87 48.48 18.72
C GLY A 444 61.19 47.12 18.62
N GLU A 445 61.10 46.38 19.73
CA GLU A 445 60.42 45.08 19.78
C GLU A 445 58.90 45.18 19.51
N LEU A 446 58.22 46.21 20.03
CA LEU A 446 56.79 46.44 19.77
C LEU A 446 56.52 46.85 18.31
N VAL A 447 57.44 47.60 17.70
CA VAL A 447 57.37 47.98 16.28
C VAL A 447 57.60 46.76 15.39
N GLU A 448 58.47 45.82 15.78
CA GLU A 448 58.59 44.52 15.09
C GLU A 448 57.28 43.75 15.11
N ASP A 449 56.61 43.62 16.27
CA ASP A 449 55.30 42.97 16.38
C ASP A 449 54.24 43.65 15.48
N MET A 450 54.22 45.00 15.43
CA MET A 450 53.33 45.75 14.53
C MET A 450 53.61 45.47 13.06
N ASN A 451 54.89 45.48 12.66
CA ASN A 451 55.28 45.23 11.26
C ASN A 451 54.91 43.82 10.84
N VAL A 452 55.02 42.85 11.74
CA VAL A 452 54.64 41.47 11.47
C VAL A 452 53.13 41.32 11.38
N ILE A 453 52.35 41.93 12.28
CA ILE A 453 50.87 41.92 12.19
C ILE A 453 50.40 42.60 10.89
N ARG A 454 51.06 43.69 10.46
CA ARG A 454 50.79 44.36 9.18
C ARG A 454 51.07 43.51 7.93
N THR A 455 51.71 42.34 8.06
CA THR A 455 51.79 41.39 6.94
C THR A 455 50.45 40.73 6.63
N ILE A 456 49.47 40.83 7.54
CA ILE A 456 48.09 40.39 7.32
C ILE A 456 47.37 41.48 6.50
N PRO A 457 47.00 41.22 5.23
CA PRO A 457 46.45 42.26 4.33
C PRO A 457 45.21 42.97 4.88
N GLU A 458 44.36 42.23 5.60
CA GLU A 458 43.13 42.77 6.16
C GLU A 458 43.38 43.72 7.34
N VAL A 459 44.49 43.54 8.06
CA VAL A 459 44.92 44.46 9.12
C VAL A 459 45.60 45.68 8.51
N GLU A 460 46.50 45.49 7.53
CA GLU A 460 47.15 46.59 6.79
C GLU A 460 46.14 47.55 6.16
N SER A 461 45.04 47.02 5.60
CA SER A 461 43.99 47.86 5.02
C SER A 461 43.24 48.73 6.04
N LYS A 462 43.38 48.45 7.34
CA LYS A 462 42.63 49.08 8.44
C LYS A 462 43.52 49.82 9.46
N THR A 463 44.86 49.69 9.40
CA THR A 463 45.82 50.29 10.35
C THR A 463 47.08 50.84 9.69
#